data_AF-A0A831KDM5-F1
#
_entry.id   AF-A0A831KDM5-F1
#
_cell.length_a   1.000
_cell.length_b   1.000
_cell.length_c   1.000
_cell.angle_alpha   90.00
_cell.angle_beta   90.00
_cell.angle_gamma   90.00
#
_symmetry.space_group_name_H-M   'P 1'
#
loop_
_entity.id
_entity.type
_entity.pdbx_description
1 polymer ?
#
loop_
_entity_poly.entity_id
_entity_poly.type
_entity_poly.pdbx_seq_one_letter_code
_entity_poly.pdbx_strand_id
1 'polypeptide(L)' 'MNNKKYRLLFTGLIGDTDIFRKKMAQKGVKDSFVDKMLSEAPVIIKQNLTLESARKYADTLSEMGARITIL' A
#
# COMPACT_ATOMS: atom_id res chain seq x y z
N MET A 1 12.49 22.91 9.80
CA MET A 1 12.49 21.57 9.15
C MET A 1 11.10 20.98 9.31
N ASN A 2 10.38 20.72 8.21
CA ASN A 2 9.03 20.18 8.26
C ASN A 2 9.10 18.67 8.57
N ASN A 3 9.03 18.30 9.85
CA ASN A 3 9.01 16.90 10.33
C ASN A 3 7.63 16.24 10.06
N LYS A 4 7.05 16.46 8.88
CA LYS A 4 5.78 15.84 8.51
C LYS A 4 6.05 14.36 8.22
N LYS A 5 5.50 13.51 9.09
CA LYS A 5 5.54 12.06 8.99
C LYS A 5 4.28 11.60 8.28
N TYR A 6 4.46 11.08 7.07
CA TYR A 6 3.37 10.62 6.24
C TYR A 6 3.03 9.16 6.54
N ARG A 7 1.76 8.83 6.35
CA ARG A 7 1.21 7.48 6.49
C ARG A 7 0.59 7.06 5.16
N LEU A 8 0.64 5.77 4.88
CA LEU A 8 0.00 5.17 3.72
C LEU A 8 -1.21 4.39 4.21
N LEU A 9 -2.38 4.88 3.82
CA LEU A 9 -3.64 4.20 4.01
C LEU A 9 -3.95 3.38 2.76
N PHE A 10 -4.02 2.07 2.91
CA PHE A 10 -4.59 1.19 1.92
C PHE A 10 -6.11 1.21 2.09
N THR A 11 -6.83 1.63 1.05
CA THR A 11 -8.29 1.77 1.08
C THR A 11 -9.03 0.66 0.33
N GLY A 12 -8.29 -0.21 -0.35
CA GLY A 12 -8.83 -1.27 -1.19
C GLY A 12 -8.03 -1.40 -2.48
N LEU A 13 -8.60 -2.11 -3.46
CA LEU A 13 -8.02 -2.28 -4.78
C LEU A 13 -8.82 -1.48 -5.82
N ILE A 14 -8.12 -1.00 -6.84
CA ILE A 14 -8.71 -0.38 -8.02
C ILE A 14 -8.99 -1.46 -9.09
N GLY A 15 -8.25 -2.57 -9.04
CA GLY A 15 -8.36 -3.68 -9.98
C GLY A 15 -8.64 -5.02 -9.31
N ASP A 16 -8.28 -6.09 -10.01
CA ASP A 16 -8.54 -7.46 -9.61
C ASP A 16 -7.66 -7.92 -8.43
N THR A 17 -8.28 -8.59 -7.47
CA THR A 17 -7.63 -9.11 -6.26
C THR A 17 -6.59 -10.19 -6.57
N ASP A 18 -6.87 -11.07 -7.52
CA ASP A 18 -5.96 -12.14 -7.94
C ASP A 18 -4.70 -11.59 -8.62
N ILE A 19 -4.87 -10.55 -9.44
CA ILE A 19 -3.75 -9.85 -10.10
C ILE A 19 -2.89 -9.14 -9.04
N PHE A 20 -3.53 -8.45 -8.09
CA PHE A 20 -2.81 -7.79 -7.01
C PHE A 20 -2.02 -8.79 -6.16
N ARG A 21 -2.64 -9.90 -5.77
CA ARG A 21 -2.01 -10.99 -5.00
C ARG A 21 -0.79 -11.54 -5.73
N LYS A 22 -0.89 -11.82 -7.03
CA LYS A 22 0.25 -12.27 -7.86
C LYS A 22 1.38 -11.24 -7.91
N LYS A 23 1.07 -9.95 -8.11
CA LYS A 23 2.07 -8.88 -8.15
C LYS A 23 2.77 -8.70 -6.80
N MET A 24 2.03 -8.81 -5.70
CA MET A 24 2.57 -8.72 -4.34
C MET A 24 3.45 -9.92 -4.01
N ALA A 25 3.05 -11.13 -4.39
CA ALA A 25 3.87 -12.33 -4.25
C ALA A 25 5.18 -12.25 -5.06
N GLN A 26 5.14 -11.70 -6.28
CA GLN A 26 6.34 -11.44 -7.10
C GLN A 26 7.32 -10.45 -6.43
N LYS A 27 6.82 -9.58 -5.55
CA LYS A 27 7.64 -8.66 -4.74
C LYS A 27 8.09 -9.26 -3.41
N GLY A 28 7.80 -10.53 -3.15
CA GLY A 28 8.14 -11.22 -1.91
C GLY A 28 7.24 -10.84 -0.72
N VAL A 29 6.09 -10.20 -0.97
CA VAL A 29 5.12 -9.91 0.08
C VAL A 29 4.34 -11.18 0.38
N LYS A 30 4.19 -11.50 1.67
CA LYS A 30 3.45 -12.68 2.11
C LYS A 30 1.96 -12.52 1.82
N ASP A 31 1.35 -13.59 1.32
CA ASP A 31 -0.09 -13.71 1.17
C ASP A 31 -0.87 -13.32 2.42
N SER A 32 -0.41 -13.73 3.61
CA SER A 32 -1.07 -13.39 4.87
C SER A 32 -1.10 -11.88 5.15
N PHE A 33 -0.11 -11.13 4.64
CA PHE A 33 -0.12 -9.67 4.72
C PHE A 33 -1.10 -9.06 3.72
N VAL A 34 -1.20 -9.64 2.52
CA VAL A 34 -2.18 -9.23 1.50
C VAL A 34 -3.61 -9.50 1.96
N ASP A 35 -3.89 -10.70 2.49
CA ASP A 35 -5.20 -11.05 3.04
C ASP A 35 -5.59 -10.10 4.18
N LYS A 36 -4.63 -9.77 5.06
CA LYS A 36 -4.84 -8.79 6.12
C LYS A 36 -5.13 -7.39 5.57
N MET A 37 -4.39 -6.95 4.55
CA MET A 37 -4.64 -5.67 3.88
C MET A 37 -6.04 -5.59 3.28
N LEU A 38 -6.51 -6.66 2.65
CA LEU A 38 -7.81 -6.71 1.98
C LEU A 38 -8.96 -6.82 2.99
N SER A 39 -8.78 -7.62 4.03
CA SER A 39 -9.81 -7.84 5.06
C SER A 39 -9.96 -6.64 6.00
N GLU A 40 -8.89 -5.90 6.28
CA GLU A 40 -8.90 -4.75 7.19
C GLU A 40 -8.99 -3.41 6.45
N ALA A 41 -9.19 -3.42 5.13
CA ALA A 41 -9.35 -2.18 4.37
C ALA A 41 -10.54 -1.36 4.92
N PRO A 42 -10.36 -0.07 5.25
CA PRO A 42 -9.14 0.73 5.10
C PRO A 42 -8.12 0.54 6.25
N VAL A 43 -6.85 0.20 5.92
CA VAL A 43 -5.78 -0.07 6.90
C VAL A 43 -4.50 0.72 6.61
N ILE A 44 -3.81 1.16 7.67
CA ILE A 44 -2.51 1.81 7.55
C ILE A 44 -1.43 0.74 7.34
N ILE A 45 -0.84 0.72 6.15
CA ILE A 45 0.19 -0.26 5.78
C ILE A 45 1.61 0.22 6.07
N LYS A 46 1.79 1.53 6.19
CA LYS A 46 3.10 2.13 6.47
C LYS A 46 2.94 3.49 7.12
N GLN A 47 3.83 3.82 8.05
CA GLN A 47 3.81 5.07 8.78
C GLN A 47 5.22 5.62 8.96
N ASN A 48 5.33 6.86 9.40
CA ASN A 48 6.61 7.52 9.68
C ASN A 48 7.49 7.70 8.43
N LEU A 49 6.86 7.89 7.26
CA LEU A 49 7.56 8.09 5.99
C LEU A 49 7.82 9.58 5.73
N THR A 50 8.89 9.88 5.00
CA THR A 50 9.05 11.17 4.34
C THR A 50 8.08 11.27 3.16
N LEU A 51 7.77 12.49 2.70
CA LEU A 51 6.88 12.69 1.55
C LEU A 51 7.39 11.93 0.30
N GLU A 52 8.70 11.97 0.05
CA GLU A 52 9.33 11.29 -1.08
C GLU A 52 9.16 9.78 -1.00
N SER A 53 9.41 9.19 0.17
CA SER A 53 9.20 7.76 0.38
C SER A 53 7.73 7.39 0.24
N ALA A 54 6.83 8.18 0.86
CA ALA A 54 5.39 7.95 0.79
C ALA A 54 4.88 7.94 -0.65
N ARG A 55 5.31 8.90 -1.47
CA ARG A 55 5.00 8.95 -2.91
C ARG A 55 5.53 7.72 -3.64
N LYS A 56 6.82 7.41 -3.49
CA LYS A 56 7.44 6.24 -4.16
C LYS A 56 6.71 4.93 -3.85
N TYR A 57 6.34 4.73 -2.58
CA TYR A 57 5.55 3.56 -2.17
C TYR A 57 4.12 3.61 -2.70
N ALA A 58 3.45 4.76 -2.63
CA ALA A 58 2.09 4.92 -3.13
C ALA A 58 2.02 4.67 -4.65
N ASP A 59 2.98 5.18 -5.42
CA ASP A 59 3.09 4.95 -6.87
C ASP A 59 3.28 3.46 -7.16
N THR A 60 4.28 2.83 -6.52
CA THR A 60 4.56 1.40 -6.72
C THR A 60 3.34 0.52 -6.42
N LEU A 61 2.62 0.82 -5.32
CA LEU A 61 1.43 0.07 -4.92
C LEU A 61 0.24 0.38 -5.85
N SER A 62 0.11 1.61 -6.33
CA SER A 62 -0.93 2.00 -7.28
C SER A 62 -0.74 1.33 -8.64
N GLU A 63 0.51 1.22 -9.13
CA GLU A 63 0.85 0.44 -10.34
C GLU A 63 0.50 -1.06 -10.20
N MET A 64 0.49 -1.56 -8.96
CA MET A 64 0.07 -2.93 -8.66
C MET A 64 -1.45 -3.07 -8.60
N GLY A 65 -2.21 -1.97 -8.60
CA GLY A 65 -3.67 -1.96 -8.50
C GLY A 65 -4.20 -1.67 -7.09
N ALA A 66 -3.34 -1.28 -6.15
CA ALA A 66 -3.78 -0.85 -4.82
C ALA A 66 -4.26 0.60 -4.82
N ARG A 67 -5.29 0.88 -4.03
CA ARG A 67 -5.76 2.24 -3.78
C ARG A 67 -5.11 2.78 -2.51
N ILE A 68 -4.05 3.57 -2.69
CA ILE A 68 -3.30 4.17 -1.59
C ILE A 68 -3.65 5.64 -1.41
N THR A 69 -3.82 6.07 -0.17
CA THR A 69 -3.96 7.47 0.23
C THR A 69 -2.81 7.85 1.15
N ILE A 70 -2.13 8.96 0.84
CA ILE A 70 -1.07 9.52 1.69
C ILE A 70 -1.73 10.47 2.70
N LEU A 71 -1.52 10.22 3.98
CA LEU A 71 -2.03 10.99 5.12
C LEU A 71 -0.91 11.69 5.88
#